data_AF-A0AAP2G6A5-F1
#
_entry.id   AF-A0AAP2G6A5-F1
#
_cell.length_a   1.000
_cell.length_b   1.000
_cell.length_c   1.000
_cell.angle_alpha   90.00
_cell.angle_beta   90.00
_cell.angle_gamma   90.00
#
_symmetry.space_group_name_H-M   'P 1'
#
loop_
_entity.id
_entity.type
_entity.pdbx_description
1 polymer ?
#
loop_
_entity_poly.entity_id
_entity_poly.type
_entity_poly.pdbx_seq_one_letter_code
_entity_poly.pdbx_strand_id
1 'polypeptide(L)'
;MKKLFTIALLVFSLGSLPAMAQNVGKKEARAIEKAEKQLDKEIQKEHKATTKYLANKKKLKKYNRDYTKSSRKFERQKRREVLSPRDIRSWEADLDKQAKRIEKLEDEIAAYHRQYGKSN
;
A
#
# COMPACT_ATOMS: atom_id res chain seq x y z
N MET A 1 -20.70 9.99 -76.70
CA MET A 1 -20.78 8.58 -76.24
C MET A 1 -19.70 8.32 -75.20
N LYS A 2 -20.04 7.55 -74.14
CA LYS A 2 -19.17 6.99 -73.07
C LYS A 2 -18.62 8.04 -72.09
N LYS A 3 -19.28 8.40 -70.97
CA LYS A 3 -19.62 7.61 -69.75
C LYS A 3 -18.55 6.58 -69.35
N LEU A 4 -18.19 6.61 -68.05
CA LEU A 4 -17.67 5.51 -67.22
C LEU A 4 -16.15 5.35 -67.02
N PHE A 5 -15.35 6.40 -66.76
CA PHE A 5 -13.95 6.17 -66.35
C PHE A 5 -13.42 6.99 -65.17
N THR A 6 -14.30 7.54 -64.32
CA THR A 6 -13.86 8.33 -63.15
C THR A 6 -14.45 7.86 -61.81
N ILE A 7 -15.17 6.74 -61.78
CA ILE A 7 -15.73 6.16 -60.54
C ILE A 7 -14.96 4.89 -60.10
N ALA A 8 -14.15 4.29 -60.98
CA ALA A 8 -13.40 3.08 -60.64
C ALA A 8 -12.17 3.32 -59.74
N LEU A 9 -11.67 4.55 -59.62
CA LEU A 9 -10.52 4.88 -58.77
C LEU A 9 -10.88 5.25 -57.33
N LEU A 10 -12.18 5.32 -57.00
CA LEU A 10 -12.67 5.65 -55.65
C LEU A 10 -13.19 4.43 -54.88
N VAL A 11 -13.30 3.27 -55.53
CA VAL A 11 -13.76 2.02 -54.89
C VAL A 11 -12.60 1.14 -54.43
N PHE A 12 -11.38 1.34 -54.94
CA PHE A 12 -10.23 0.50 -54.57
C PHE A 12 -9.44 1.00 -53.34
N SER A 13 -9.68 2.22 -52.87
CA SER A 13 -9.01 2.79 -51.68
C SER A 13 -9.85 2.74 -50.39
N LEU A 14 -11.13 2.36 -50.47
CA LEU A 14 -11.99 2.15 -49.29
C LEU A 14 -11.85 0.74 -48.68
N GLY A 15 -11.16 -0.18 -49.34
CA GLY A 15 -10.95 -1.56 -48.87
C GLY A 15 -9.84 -1.73 -47.82
N SER A 16 -8.97 -0.74 -47.62
CA SER A 16 -7.85 -0.81 -46.65
C SER A 16 -8.02 0.06 -45.40
N LEU A 17 -9.02 0.95 -45.38
CA LEU A 17 -9.38 1.76 -44.21
C LEU A 17 -10.05 0.99 -43.05
N PRO A 18 -10.93 -0.02 -43.26
CA PRO A 18 -11.64 -0.64 -42.14
C PRO A 18 -10.71 -1.52 -41.28
N ALA A 19 -9.68 -2.14 -41.89
CA ALA A 19 -8.70 -2.93 -41.14
C ALA A 19 -7.78 -2.03 -40.28
N MET A 20 -7.38 -0.86 -40.79
CA MET A 20 -6.57 0.10 -40.02
C MET A 20 -7.38 0.71 -38.86
N ALA A 21 -8.60 1.19 -39.10
CA ALA A 21 -9.46 1.77 -38.06
C ALA A 21 -9.90 0.75 -36.99
N GLN A 22 -10.24 -0.49 -37.39
CA GLN A 22 -10.52 -1.56 -36.43
C GLN A 22 -9.27 -2.00 -35.65
N ASN A 23 -8.08 -1.96 -36.25
CA ASN A 23 -6.83 -2.28 -35.54
C ASN A 23 -6.38 -1.15 -34.60
N VAL A 24 -6.66 0.11 -34.93
CA VAL A 24 -6.45 1.25 -34.02
C VAL A 24 -7.41 1.15 -32.83
N GLY A 25 -8.70 0.92 -33.06
CA GLY A 25 -9.68 0.70 -31.99
C GLY A 25 -9.37 -0.51 -31.10
N LYS A 26 -8.85 -1.61 -31.66
CA LYS A 26 -8.39 -2.78 -30.87
C LYS A 26 -7.12 -2.51 -30.07
N LYS A 27 -6.18 -1.72 -30.61
CA LYS A 27 -4.95 -1.32 -29.88
C LYS A 27 -5.27 -0.34 -28.75
N GLU A 28 -6.13 0.64 -28.99
CA GLU A 28 -6.61 1.59 -27.99
C GLU A 28 -7.43 0.88 -26.90
N ALA A 29 -8.36 -0.01 -27.26
CA ALA A 29 -9.10 -0.81 -26.28
C ALA A 29 -8.17 -1.67 -25.40
N ARG A 30 -7.13 -2.29 -25.98
CA ARG A 30 -6.12 -3.04 -25.21
C ARG A 30 -5.25 -2.14 -24.34
N ALA A 31 -4.98 -0.91 -24.74
CA ALA A 31 -4.23 0.05 -23.95
C ALA A 31 -5.06 0.54 -22.75
N ILE A 32 -6.34 0.83 -22.97
CA ILE A 32 -7.32 1.18 -21.93
C ILE A 32 -7.47 0.02 -20.94
N GLU A 33 -7.68 -1.22 -21.42
CA GLU A 33 -7.80 -2.40 -20.55
C GLU A 33 -6.53 -2.64 -19.70
N LYS A 34 -5.34 -2.38 -20.27
CA LYS A 34 -4.08 -2.46 -19.51
C LYS A 34 -3.98 -1.37 -18.45
N ALA A 35 -4.40 -0.14 -18.78
CA ALA A 35 -4.42 0.98 -17.85
C ALA A 35 -5.41 0.73 -16.70
N GLU A 36 -6.61 0.24 -17.00
CA GLU A 36 -7.62 -0.17 -16.01
C GLU A 36 -7.06 -1.27 -15.08
N LYS A 37 -6.42 -2.30 -15.62
CA LYS A 37 -5.77 -3.35 -14.80
C LYS A 37 -4.61 -2.82 -13.95
N GLN A 38 -3.92 -1.78 -14.40
CA GLN A 38 -2.86 -1.13 -13.61
C GLN A 38 -3.47 -0.32 -12.47
N LEU A 39 -4.50 0.47 -12.76
CA LEU A 39 -5.30 1.22 -11.78
C LEU A 39 -5.89 0.29 -10.72
N ASP A 40 -6.52 -0.81 -11.09
CA ASP A 40 -7.07 -1.79 -10.15
C ASP A 40 -5.99 -2.36 -9.22
N LYS A 41 -4.81 -2.65 -9.77
CA LYS A 41 -3.67 -3.14 -8.97
C LYS A 41 -3.17 -2.07 -8.00
N GLU A 42 -3.15 -0.81 -8.41
CA GLU A 42 -2.74 0.31 -7.56
C GLU A 42 -3.75 0.55 -6.44
N ILE A 43 -5.05 0.58 -6.75
CA ILE A 43 -6.14 0.67 -5.77
C ILE A 43 -6.06 -0.48 -4.76
N GLN A 44 -5.85 -1.72 -5.23
CA GLN A 44 -5.69 -2.87 -4.33
C GLN A 44 -4.43 -2.77 -3.45
N LYS A 45 -3.32 -2.26 -3.99
CA LYS A 45 -2.09 -2.04 -3.21
C LYS A 45 -2.31 -0.99 -2.13
N GLU A 46 -2.93 0.13 -2.48
CA GLU A 46 -3.26 1.20 -1.54
C GLU A 46 -4.25 0.71 -0.47
N HIS A 47 -5.30 -0.01 -0.86
CA HIS A 47 -6.26 -0.58 0.09
C HIS A 47 -5.60 -1.53 1.11
N LYS A 48 -4.68 -2.39 0.64
CA LYS A 48 -3.88 -3.27 1.52
C LYS A 48 -2.98 -2.46 2.44
N ALA A 49 -2.32 -1.42 1.93
CA ALA A 49 -1.46 -0.55 2.71
C ALA A 49 -2.24 0.20 3.80
N THR A 50 -3.40 0.77 3.46
CA THR A 50 -4.30 1.47 4.39
C THR A 50 -4.85 0.54 5.46
N THR A 51 -5.28 -0.67 5.08
CA THR A 51 -5.73 -1.69 6.04
C THR A 51 -4.61 -2.07 7.01
N LYS A 52 -3.38 -2.28 6.51
CA LYS A 52 -2.21 -2.55 7.35
C LYS A 52 -1.92 -1.38 8.29
N TYR A 53 -1.96 -0.15 7.80
CA TYR A 53 -1.76 1.06 8.61
C TYR A 53 -2.76 1.16 9.76
N LEU A 54 -4.06 0.97 9.50
CA LEU A 54 -5.10 1.00 10.54
C LEU A 54 -4.89 -0.10 11.59
N ALA A 55 -4.53 -1.31 11.14
CA ALA A 55 -4.19 -2.41 12.03
C ALA A 55 -2.95 -2.10 12.90
N ASN A 56 -1.91 -1.51 12.30
CA ASN A 56 -0.68 -1.11 12.99
C ASN A 56 -0.96 0.00 14.01
N LYS A 57 -1.79 1.00 13.70
CA LYS A 57 -2.24 2.01 14.67
C LYS A 57 -2.93 1.40 15.88
N LYS A 58 -3.84 0.43 15.66
CA LYS A 58 -4.54 -0.28 16.74
C LYS A 58 -3.55 -1.07 17.60
N LYS A 59 -2.59 -1.76 16.98
CA LYS A 59 -1.52 -2.49 17.68
C LYS A 59 -0.63 -1.55 18.48
N LEU A 60 -0.21 -0.42 17.91
CA LEU A 60 0.63 0.57 18.57
C LEU A 60 -0.03 1.08 19.86
N LYS A 61 -1.31 1.47 19.79
CA LYS A 61 -2.08 1.87 20.99
C LYS A 61 -2.10 0.78 22.06
N LYS A 62 -2.30 -0.49 21.66
CA LYS A 62 -2.28 -1.62 22.58
C LYS A 62 -0.90 -1.80 23.21
N TYR A 63 0.16 -1.83 22.42
CA TYR A 63 1.53 -2.05 22.90
C TYR A 63 2.03 -0.92 23.79
N ASN A 64 1.73 0.35 23.47
CA ASN A 64 2.03 1.48 24.36
C ASN A 64 1.35 1.36 25.73
N ARG A 65 0.09 0.91 25.75
CA ARG A 65 -0.64 0.66 26.99
C ARG A 65 0.00 -0.48 27.80
N ASP A 66 0.36 -1.57 27.13
CA ASP A 66 0.93 -2.75 27.78
C ASP A 66 2.35 -2.44 28.30
N TYR A 67 3.17 -1.72 27.53
CA TYR A 67 4.48 -1.21 27.97
C TYR A 67 4.36 -0.32 29.21
N THR A 68 3.43 0.64 29.20
CA THR A 68 3.18 1.52 30.35
C THR A 68 2.79 0.71 31.59
N LYS A 69 1.94 -0.31 31.44
CA LYS A 69 1.55 -1.19 32.56
C LYS A 69 2.74 -1.98 33.10
N SER A 70 3.53 -2.58 32.21
CA SER A 70 4.73 -3.36 32.57
C SER A 70 5.77 -2.50 33.27
N SER A 71 6.05 -1.30 32.74
CA SER A 71 6.97 -0.33 33.34
C SER A 71 6.52 0.09 34.74
N ARG A 72 5.24 0.46 34.91
CA ARG A 72 4.68 0.80 36.23
C ARG A 72 4.74 -0.37 37.21
N LYS A 73 4.52 -1.60 36.74
CA LYS A 73 4.61 -2.80 37.57
C LYS A 73 6.05 -3.01 38.03
N PHE A 74 7.02 -2.89 37.13
CA PHE A 74 8.43 -3.01 37.46
C PHE A 74 8.88 -1.97 38.49
N GLU A 75 8.52 -0.70 38.30
CA GLU A 75 8.82 0.37 39.25
C GLU A 75 8.17 0.15 40.62
N ARG A 76 6.95 -0.39 40.66
CA ARG A 76 6.31 -0.78 41.93
C ARG A 76 7.05 -1.93 42.63
N GLN A 77 7.49 -2.95 41.89
CA GLN A 77 8.25 -4.05 42.47
C GLN A 77 9.60 -3.57 43.00
N LYS A 78 10.34 -2.74 42.24
CA LYS A 78 11.59 -2.13 42.73
C LYS A 78 11.43 -1.35 44.04
N ARG A 79 10.26 -0.74 44.26
CA ARG A 79 9.96 0.04 45.49
C ARG A 79 9.51 -0.83 46.67
N ARG A 80 8.83 -1.94 46.40
CA ARG A 80 8.21 -2.80 47.43
C ARG A 80 9.08 -3.98 47.83
N GLU A 81 9.87 -4.48 46.91
CA GLU A 81 10.65 -5.69 47.03
C GLU A 81 12.11 -5.39 46.68
N VAL A 82 13.05 -6.00 47.40
CA VAL A 82 14.45 -6.03 46.96
C VAL A 82 14.54 -7.06 45.84
N LEU A 83 14.29 -6.62 44.61
CA LEU A 83 14.47 -7.47 43.44
C LEU A 83 15.94 -7.91 43.33
N SER A 84 16.16 -9.18 42.98
CA SER A 84 17.51 -9.62 42.71
C SER A 84 18.05 -8.92 41.44
N PRO A 85 19.38 -8.72 41.32
CA PRO A 85 19.96 -8.16 40.10
C PRO A 85 19.59 -8.94 38.83
N ARG A 86 19.33 -10.25 38.96
CA ARG A 86 18.88 -11.08 37.84
C ARG A 86 17.46 -10.72 37.40
N ASP A 87 16.56 -10.52 38.36
CA ASP A 87 15.17 -10.16 38.07
C ASP A 87 15.11 -8.76 37.42
N ILE A 88 15.86 -7.80 37.97
CA ILE A 88 15.99 -6.45 37.38
C ILE A 88 16.37 -6.54 35.90
N ARG A 89 17.44 -7.29 35.57
CA ARG A 89 17.87 -7.47 34.17
C ARG A 89 16.81 -8.14 33.30
N SER A 90 16.07 -9.10 33.84
CA SER A 90 14.99 -9.78 33.11
C SER A 90 13.87 -8.80 32.76
N TRP A 91 13.45 -7.97 33.72
CA TRP A 91 12.44 -6.94 33.52
C TRP A 91 12.88 -5.88 32.50
N GLU A 92 14.13 -5.41 32.61
CA GLU A 92 14.71 -4.45 31.67
C GLU A 92 14.75 -5.01 30.24
N ALA A 93 15.19 -6.27 30.07
CA ALA A 93 15.19 -6.93 28.77
C ALA A 93 13.78 -7.08 28.18
N ASP A 94 12.77 -7.36 28.99
CA ASP A 94 11.39 -7.48 28.53
C ASP A 94 10.78 -6.12 28.17
N LEU A 95 11.15 -5.05 28.88
CA LEU A 95 10.77 -3.68 28.53
C LEU A 95 11.45 -3.22 27.24
N ASP A 96 12.73 -3.51 27.05
CA ASP A 96 13.46 -3.23 25.80
C ASP A 96 12.83 -3.95 24.59
N LYS A 97 12.49 -5.24 24.73
CA LYS A 97 11.76 -5.98 23.69
C LYS A 97 10.40 -5.39 23.35
N GLN A 98 9.73 -4.76 24.31
CA GLN A 98 8.46 -4.07 24.08
C GLN A 98 8.69 -2.73 23.37
N ALA A 99 9.70 -1.96 23.79
CA ALA A 99 10.08 -0.70 23.18
C ALA A 99 10.45 -0.88 21.69
N LYS A 100 11.31 -1.86 21.36
CA LYS A 100 11.66 -2.19 19.96
C LYS A 100 10.46 -2.59 19.11
N ARG A 101 9.46 -3.25 19.71
CA ARG A 101 8.20 -3.59 19.01
C ARG A 101 7.34 -2.36 18.72
N ILE A 102 7.35 -1.38 19.62
CA ILE A 102 6.67 -0.09 19.46
C ILE A 102 7.37 0.71 18.35
N GLU A 103 8.69 0.87 18.44
CA GLU A 103 9.52 1.58 17.45
C GLU A 103 9.30 1.04 16.04
N LYS A 104 9.35 -0.28 15.86
CA LYS A 104 9.06 -0.91 14.55
C LYS A 104 7.67 -0.56 14.01
N LEU A 105 6.64 -0.49 14.87
CA LEU A 105 5.29 -0.10 14.42
C LEU A 105 5.22 1.38 14.07
N GLU A 106 5.94 2.24 14.79
CA GLU A 106 6.05 3.67 14.49
C GLU A 106 6.73 3.88 13.14
N ASP A 107 7.82 3.15 12.86
CA ASP A 107 8.50 3.15 11.57
C ASP A 107 7.60 2.69 10.42
N GLU A 108 6.84 1.62 10.62
CA GLU A 108 5.90 1.13 9.62
C GLU A 108 4.77 2.13 9.35
N ILE A 109 4.31 2.86 10.38
CA ILE A 109 3.32 3.93 10.24
C ILE A 109 3.92 5.14 9.52
N ALA A 110 5.13 5.55 9.88
CA ALA A 110 5.83 6.66 9.25
C ALA A 110 6.14 6.36 7.78
N ALA A 111 6.52 5.12 7.45
CA ALA A 111 6.71 4.68 6.07
C ALA A 111 5.42 4.82 5.24
N TYR A 112 4.27 4.44 5.80
CA TYR A 112 2.98 4.66 5.15
C TYR A 112 2.71 6.17 4.93
N HIS A 113 2.94 7.03 5.92
CA HIS A 113 2.76 8.47 5.74
C HIS A 113 3.73 9.09 4.72
N ARG A 114 4.97 8.62 4.62
CA ARG A 114 5.90 9.07 3.57
C ARG A 114 5.43 8.71 2.17
N GLN A 115 4.82 7.53 2.02
CA GLN A 115 4.41 7.00 0.72
C GLN A 115 3.02 7.50 0.29
N TYR A 116 2.07 7.62 1.22
CA TYR A 116 0.66 7.92 0.94
C TYR A 116 0.13 9.18 1.64
N GLY A 117 0.89 9.77 2.57
CA GLY A 117 0.44 10.91 3.38
C GLY A 117 0.67 12.29 2.75
N LYS A 118 1.25 12.37 1.54
CA LYS A 118 1.43 13.64 0.80
C LYS A 118 0.21 14.05 -0.06
N SER A 119 -0.91 13.34 0.04
CA SER A 119 -2.12 13.59 -0.76
C SER A 119 -3.21 14.38 -0.01
N ASN A 120 -2.84 15.28 0.90
CA ASN A 120 -3.76 16.23 1.55
C ASN A 120 -3.20 17.64 1.46
#